data_AF-A0A9D0W387-F1
#
_entry.id   AF-A0A9D0W387-F1
#
_cell.length_a   1.000
_cell.length_b   1.000
_cell.length_c   1.000
_cell.angle_alpha   90.00
_cell.angle_beta   90.00
_cell.angle_gamma   90.00
#
_symmetry.space_group_name_H-M   'P 1'
#
loop_
_entity.id
_entity.type
_entity.pdbx_description
1 polymer ?
#
loop_
_entity_poly.entity_id
_entity_poly.type
_entity_poly.pdbx_seq_one_letter_code
_entity_poly.pdbx_strand_id
1 'polypeptide(L)' 'GRYEEALEQLDRAYRMSSGYAEIGAHLGEVLWTLNQRERAREIWLESLEADPDHAVLRETLRRLAPELLP' A
#
# COMPACT_ATOMS: atom_id res chain seq x y z
N GLY A 1 5.12 -14.93 10.15
CA GLY A 1 5.78 -13.62 9.99
C GLY A 1 5.19 -12.66 10.98
N ARG A 2 5.88 -11.57 11.34
CA ARG A 2 5.35 -10.54 12.25
C ARG A 2 4.55 -9.51 11.44
N TYR A 3 3.50 -9.97 10.74
CA TYR A 3 2.75 -9.15 9.80
C TYR A 3 1.82 -8.17 10.53
N GLU A 4 1.33 -8.55 11.70
CA GLU A 4 0.50 -7.72 12.57
C GLU A 4 1.31 -6.56 13.18
N GLU A 5 2.56 -6.81 13.60
CA GLU A 5 3.47 -5.75 14.04
C GLU A 5 3.84 -4.81 12.88
N ALA A 6 4.12 -5.37 11.69
CA ALA A 6 4.40 -4.57 10.50
C ALA A 6 3.21 -3.68 10.13
N LEU A 7 1.99 -4.21 10.23
CA LEU A 7 0.75 -3.47 9.99
C LEU A 7 0.64 -2.26 10.93
N GLU A 8 0.86 -2.45 12.23
CA GLU A 8 0.77 -1.35 13.21
C GLU A 8 1.78 -0.24 12.93
N GLN A 9 3.05 -0.61 12.65
CA GLN A 9 4.10 0.36 12.37
C GLN A 9 3.85 1.12 11.06
N LEU A 10 3.44 0.41 10.01
CA LEU A 10 3.17 1.01 8.69
C LEU A 10 1.92 1.88 8.71
N ASP A 11 0.84 1.47 9.38
CA ASP A 11 -0.38 2.28 9.51
C ASP A 11 -0.09 3.59 10.25
N ARG A 12 0.70 3.53 11.33
CA ARG A 12 1.15 4.74 12.04
C ARG A 12 2.00 5.64 11.14
N ALA A 13 2.98 5.07 10.44
CA ALA A 13 3.85 5.85 9.54
C ALA A 13 3.07 6.51 8.40
N TYR A 14 2.11 5.79 7.82
CA TYR A 14 1.23 6.26 6.76
C TYR A 14 0.35 7.43 7.23
N ARG A 15 -0.21 7.36 8.44
CA ARG A 15 -1.00 8.46 9.03
C ARG A 15 -0.18 9.69 9.40
N MET A 16 1.08 9.50 9.81
CA MET A 16 1.96 10.61 10.21
C MET A 16 2.56 11.34 9.01
N SER A 17 2.62 10.69 7.85
CA SER A 17 3.35 11.17 6.68
C SER A 17 2.48 11.20 5.44
N SER A 18 1.16 11.44 5.61
CA SER A 18 0.10 11.40 4.59
C SER A 18 0.62 11.20 3.16
N GLY A 19 0.68 9.94 2.71
CA GLY A 19 0.84 9.65 1.29
C GLY A 19 2.26 9.60 0.71
N TYR A 20 3.29 9.20 1.46
CA TYR A 20 4.46 8.63 0.77
C TYR A 20 4.02 7.33 0.08
N ALA A 21 3.96 7.35 -1.26
CA ALA A 21 3.51 6.22 -2.06
C ALA A 21 4.32 4.94 -1.82
N GLU A 22 5.57 5.03 -1.37
CA GLU A 22 6.36 3.89 -0.89
C GLU A 22 5.76 3.23 0.37
N ILE A 23 5.38 4.02 1.37
CA ILE A 23 4.77 3.51 2.61
C ILE A 23 3.42 2.87 2.28
N GLY A 24 2.63 3.53 1.43
CA GLY A 24 1.36 2.99 0.96
C GLY A 24 1.50 1.68 0.18
N ALA A 25 2.53 1.56 -0.65
CA ALA A 25 2.85 0.32 -1.36
C ALA A 25 3.07 -0.85 -0.38
N HIS A 26 3.93 -0.65 0.63
CA HIS A 26 4.25 -1.67 1.63
C HIS A 26 3.08 -1.97 2.59
N LEU A 27 2.34 -0.94 3.01
CA LEU A 27 1.16 -1.12 3.85
C LEU A 27 0.10 -1.98 3.14
N GLY A 28 -0.17 -1.68 1.87
CA GLY A 28 -1.10 -2.47 1.07
C GLY A 28 -0.62 -3.91 0.85
N GLU A 29 0.68 -4.15 0.68
CA GLU A 29 1.23 -5.51 0.58
C GLU A 29 1.06 -6.32 1.88
N VAL A 30 1.26 -5.70 3.04
CA VAL A 30 1.02 -6.34 4.35
C VAL A 30 -0.47 -6.66 4.52
N LEU A 31 -1.35 -5.70 4.23
CA LEU A 31 -2.80 -5.90 4.27
C LEU A 31 -3.25 -7.03 3.32
N TRP A 32 -2.69 -7.08 2.11
CA TRP A 32 -2.96 -8.12 1.13
C TRP A 32 -2.55 -9.52 1.65
N THR A 33 -1.38 -9.61 2.28
CA THR A 33 -0.86 -10.84 2.89
C THR A 33 -1.75 -11.31 4.05
N LEU A 34 -2.32 -10.37 4.81
CA LEU A 34 -3.27 -10.61 5.88
C LEU A 34 -4.72 -10.86 5.38
N ASN A 35 -4.91 -11.02 4.08
CA ASN A 35 -6.22 -11.22 3.44
C ASN A 35 -7.21 -10.05 3.62
N GLN A 36 -6.71 -8.84 3.91
CA GLN A 36 -7.48 -7.60 4.01
C GLN A 36 -7.41 -6.82 2.68
N ARG A 37 -7.92 -7.44 1.60
CA ARG A 37 -7.67 -6.96 0.22
C ARG A 37 -8.38 -5.64 -0.10
N GLU A 38 -9.59 -5.46 0.40
CA GLU A 38 -10.36 -4.23 0.22
C GLU A 38 -9.60 -3.04 0.80
N ARG A 39 -9.08 -3.19 2.02
CA ARG A 39 -8.27 -2.15 2.67
C ARG A 39 -6.96 -1.90 1.94
N ALA A 40 -6.31 -2.95 1.43
CA ALA A 40 -5.10 -2.80 0.62
C ALA A 40 -5.35 -1.95 -0.63
N ARG A 41 -6.48 -2.18 -1.33
CA ARG A 41 -6.88 -1.43 -2.52
C ARG A 41 -7.15 0.03 -2.20
N GLU A 42 -7.83 0.34 -1.10
CA GLU A 42 -8.06 1.72 -0.66
C GLU A 42 -6.75 2.48 -0.47
N ILE A 43 -5.79 1.88 0.25
CA ILE A 43 -4.48 2.48 0.49
C ILE A 43 -3.71 2.68 -0.82
N TRP A 44 -3.73 1.70 -1.72
CA TRP A 44 -3.05 1.82 -3.01
C TRP A 44 -3.67 2.88 -3.91
N LEU A 45 -5.00 3.04 -3.91
CA LEU A 45 -5.69 4.09 -4.64
C LEU A 45 -5.32 5.48 -4.11
N GLU A 46 -5.39 5.68 -2.79
CA GLU A 46 -4.97 6.95 -2.16
C GLU A 46 -3.49 7.26 -2.46
N SER A 47 -2.63 6.23 -2.46
CA SER A 47 -1.21 6.38 -2.78
C SER A 47 -0.96 6.73 -4.25
N LEU A 48 -1.78 6.19 -5.17
CA LEU A 48 -1.75 6.55 -6.59
C LEU A 48 -2.24 7.98 -6.83
N GLU A 49 -3.24 8.44 -6.06
CA GLU A 49 -3.70 9.83 -6.12
C GLU A 49 -2.60 10.82 -5.67
N ALA A 50 -1.80 10.42 -4.68
CA ALA A 50 -0.69 11.23 -4.17
C ALA A 50 0.53 11.25 -5.12
N ASP A 51 0.93 10.09 -5.64
CA ASP A 51 2.06 9.95 -6.57
C ASP A 51 1.82 8.80 -7.58
N PRO A 52 1.19 9.09 -8.74
CA PRO A 52 0.77 8.08 -9.71
C PRO A 52 1.95 7.41 -10.44
N ASP A 53 3.14 8.01 -10.41
CA ASP A 53 4.34 7.52 -11.10
C ASP A 53 5.35 6.85 -10.17
N HIS A 54 5.03 6.74 -8.86
CA HIS A 54 5.90 6.13 -7.87
C HIS A 54 6.28 4.69 -8.25
N ALA A 55 7.56 4.46 -8.53
CA ALA A 55 8.05 3.21 -9.11
C ALA A 55 7.70 1.97 -8.27
N VAL A 56 7.92 2.05 -6.95
CA VAL A 56 7.65 0.93 -6.01
C VAL A 56 6.15 0.61 -5.94
N LEU A 57 5.29 1.63 -5.98
CA LEU A 57 3.85 1.44 -5.93
C LEU A 57 3.37 0.76 -7.21
N ARG A 58 3.79 1.26 -8.37
CA ARG A 58 3.44 0.66 -9.66
C ARG A 58 3.95 -0.77 -9.79
N GLU A 59 5.15 -1.07 -9.31
CA GLU A 59 5.67 -2.45 -9.30
C GLU A 59 4.82 -3.36 -8.40
N THR A 60 4.48 -2.89 -7.20
CA THR A 60 3.62 -3.62 -6.26
C THR A 60 2.26 -3.92 -6.89
N LEU A 61 1.64 -2.92 -7.53
CA LEU A 61 0.36 -3.08 -8.20
C LEU A 61 0.43 -4.04 -9.37
N ARG A 62 1.47 -3.97 -10.23
CA ARG A 62 1.65 -4.95 -11.33
C ARG A 62 1.64 -6.39 -10.83
N ARG A 63 2.19 -6.65 -9.63
CA ARG A 63 2.28 -7.98 -9.05
C ARG A 63 1.01 -8.42 -8.32
N LEU A 64 0.33 -7.52 -7.62
CA LEU A 64 -0.73 -7.88 -6.67
C LEU A 64 -2.14 -7.43 -7.09
N ALA A 65 -2.27 -6.29 -7.77
CA ALA A 65 -3.55 -5.72 -8.20
C ALA A 65 -3.38 -4.92 -9.51
N PRO A 66 -3.00 -5.57 -10.63
CA PRO A 66 -2.71 -4.90 -11.89
C PRO A 66 -3.91 -4.13 -12.45
N GLU A 67 -5.13 -4.49 -12.06
CA GLU A 67 -6.38 -3.80 -12.39
C GLU A 67 -6.51 -2.38 -11.80
N LEU A 68 -5.66 -1.99 -10.85
CA LEU A 68 -5.62 -0.63 -10.30
C LEU A 68 -4.68 0.30 -11.07
N LEU A 69 -3.89 -0.23 -12.00
CA LEU A 69 -3.02 0.59 -12.82
C LEU A 69 -3.83 1.28 -13.94
N PRO A 70 -3.58 2.57 -14.20
CA PRO A 70 -4.15 3.26 -15.35
C PRO A 70 -3.58 2.76 -16.68
#